data_AF-A0A968BV41-F1
#
_entry.id   AF-A0A968BV41-F1
#
_cell.length_a   1.000
_cell.length_b   1.000
_cell.length_c   1.000
_cell.angle_alpha   90.00
_cell.angle_beta   90.00
_cell.angle_gamma   90.00
#
_symmetry.space_group_name_H-M   'P 1'
#
loop_
_entity.id
_entity.type
_entity.pdbx_description
1 polymer ?
#
loop_
_entity_poly.entity_id
_entity_poly.type
_entity_poly.pdbx_seq_one_letter_code
_entity_poly.pdbx_strand_id
1 'polypeptide(L)' 'MDFQLNEEQRMVRDMVRDFAQKEIAPRAASVDKTEEFPADNIRHM' A
#
# COMPACT_ATOMS: atom_id res chain seq x y z
N MET A 1 12.35 -26.36 -6.48
CA MET A 1 11.98 -24.96 -6.79
C MET A 1 12.10 -24.17 -5.51
N ASP A 2 12.75 -23.00 -5.58
CA ASP A 2 12.80 -22.05 -4.47
C ASP A 2 11.72 -20.99 -4.67
N PHE A 3 10.88 -20.79 -3.65
CA PHE A 3 9.75 -19.87 -3.64
C PHE A 3 10.00 -18.66 -2.73
N GLN A 4 11.20 -18.55 -2.15
CA GLN A 4 11.55 -17.41 -1.33
C GLN A 4 11.78 -16.16 -2.19
N LEU A 5 11.29 -15.03 -1.71
CA LEU A 5 11.64 -13.74 -2.31
C LEU A 5 13.13 -13.48 -2.11
N ASN A 6 13.79 -12.92 -3.11
CA ASN A 6 15.14 -12.41 -2.95
C ASN A 6 15.15 -11.13 -2.09
N GLU A 7 16.34 -10.63 -1.76
CA GLU A 7 16.49 -9.47 -0.86
C GLU A 7 15.81 -8.21 -1.39
N GLU A 8 16.01 -7.89 -2.67
CA GLU A 8 15.39 -6.73 -3.31
C GLU A 8 13.86 -6.82 -3.29
N GLN A 9 13.32 -8.00 -3.59
CA GLN A 9 11.88 -8.25 -3.56
C GLN A 9 11.31 -8.11 -2.15
N ARG A 10 12.04 -8.55 -1.11
CA ARG A 10 11.64 -8.34 0.29
C ARG A 10 11.64 -6.86 0.65
N MET A 11 12.67 -6.11 0.26
CA MET A 11 12.75 -4.67 0.50
C MET A 11 11.57 -3.93 -0.15
N VAL A 12 11.26 -4.23 -1.41
CA VAL A 12 10.10 -3.62 -2.10
C VAL A 12 8.79 -3.99 -1.42
N ARG A 13 8.60 -5.26 -1.05
CA ARG A 13 7.40 -5.71 -0.32
C ARG A 13 7.21 -4.95 1.00
N ASP A 14 8.29 -4.76 1.74
CA ASP A 14 8.24 -4.12 3.05
C ASP A 14 8.00 -2.60 2.91
N MET A 15 8.63 -1.94 1.94
CA MET A 15 8.34 -0.54 1.59
C MET A 15 6.87 -0.32 1.21
N VAL A 16 6.33 -1.17 0.33
CA VAL A 16 4.91 -1.08 -0.10
C VAL A 16 3.97 -1.35 1.06
N ARG A 17 4.31 -2.31 1.94
CA ARG A 17 3.53 -2.62 3.14
C ARG A 17 3.45 -1.40 4.07
N ASP A 18 4.57 -0.75 4.32
CA ASP A 18 4.65 0.41 5.20
C ASP A 18 3.82 1.58 4.66
N PHE A 19 3.92 1.84 3.34
CA PHE A 19 3.10 2.85 2.68
C PHE A 19 1.61 2.54 2.81
N ALA A 20 1.21 1.30 2.52
CA ALA A 20 -0.19 0.88 2.61
C ALA A 20 -0.75 1.01 4.04
N GLN A 21 0.05 0.73 5.07
CA GLN A 21 -0.38 0.87 6.46
C GLN A 21 -0.50 2.33 6.90
N LYS A 22 0.41 3.20 6.46
CA LYS A 22 0.45 4.60 6.91
C LYS A 22 -0.51 5.50 6.13
N GLU A 23 -0.57 5.34 4.82
CA GLU A 23 -1.29 6.27 3.94
C GLU A 23 -2.65 5.71 3.48
N ILE A 24 -2.72 4.42 3.15
CA ILE A 24 -3.95 3.82 2.58
C ILE A 24 -4.93 3.37 3.67
N ALA A 25 -4.47 2.57 4.63
CA ALA A 25 -5.32 1.92 5.62
C ALA A 25 -6.20 2.88 6.44
N PRO A 26 -5.73 4.07 6.88
CA PRO A 26 -6.57 4.99 7.66
C PRO A 26 -7.78 5.53 6.89
N ARG A 27 -7.70 5.59 5.56
CA ARG A 27 -8.71 6.22 4.69
C ARG A 27 -9.58 5.20 3.95
N ALA A 28 -9.15 3.93 3.91
CA ALA A 28 -9.77 2.85 3.15
C ALA A 28 -11.28 2.69 3.43
N ALA A 29 -11.69 2.67 4.70
CA ALA A 29 -13.10 2.51 5.06
C ALA A 29 -13.99 3.70 4.64
N SER A 30 -13.44 4.91 4.66
CA SER A 30 -14.17 6.09 4.18
C SER A 30 -14.32 6.06 2.67
N VAL A 31 -13.24 5.76 1.96
CA VAL A 31 -13.20 5.67 0.48
C VAL A 31 -14.15 4.59 -0.02
N ASP A 32 -14.19 3.43 0.63
CA ASP A 32 -15.13 2.34 0.31
C ASP A 32 -16.59 2.78 0.49
N LYS A 33 -16.88 3.51 1.57
CA LYS A 33 -18.23 4.00 1.87
C LYS A 33 -18.70 5.11 0.93
N THR A 34 -17.81 6.04 0.57
CA THR A 34 -18.15 7.22 -0.24
C THR A 34 -17.97 6.98 -1.74
N GLU A 35 -17.27 5.91 -2.12
CA GLU A 35 -16.85 5.63 -3.50
C GLU A 35 -16.04 6.79 -4.13
N GLU A 36 -15.48 7.68 -3.31
CA GLU A 36 -14.72 8.83 -3.76
C GLU A 36 -13.31 8.44 -4.18
N PHE A 37 -12.85 9.03 -5.28
CA PHE A 37 -11.49 8.77 -5.76
C PHE A 37 -10.44 9.26 -4.75
N PRO A 38 -9.53 8.38 -4.27
CA PRO A 38 -8.57 8.72 -3.22
C PRO A 38 -7.34 9.46 -3.77
N ALA A 39 -7.54 10.67 -4.29
CA ALA A 39 -6.49 11.49 -4.92
C ALA A 39 -5.28 11.73 -4.00
N ASP A 40 -5.53 11.89 -2.70
CA ASP A 40 -4.46 12.10 -1.71
C ASP A 40 -3.55 10.87 -1.62
N ASN A 41 -4.10 9.65 -1.58
CA ASN A 41 -3.30 8.43 -1.53
C ASN A 41 -2.39 8.31 -2.77
N ILE A 42 -2.90 8.68 -3.95
CA ILE A 42 -2.14 8.65 -5.21
C ILE A 42 -1.04 9.71 -5.23
N ARG A 43 -1.25 10.87 -4.62
CA ARG A 43 -0.24 11.93 -4.56
C ARG A 43 0.96 11.56 -3.68
N HIS A 44 0.75 10.67 -2.70
CA HIS A 44 1.81 10.23 -1.77
C HIS A 44 2.58 8.99 -2.25
N MET A 45 2.14 8.34 -3.34
CA MET A 45 2.89 7.30 -4.03
C MET A 45 4.07 7.88 -4.81
#